data_AF-A0A2H0T7P0-F1
#
_entry.id   AF-A0A2H0T7P0-F1
#
_cell.length_a   1.000
_cell.length_b   1.000
_cell.length_c   1.000
_cell.angle_alpha   90.00
_cell.angle_beta   90.00
_cell.angle_gamma   90.00
#
_symmetry.space_group_name_H-M   'P 1'
#
loop_
_entity.id
_entity.type
_entity.pdbx_description
1 polymer ?
#
loop_
_entity_poly.entity_id
_entity_poly.type
_entity_poly.pdbx_seq_one_letter_code
_entity_poly.pdbx_strand_id
1 'polypeptide(L)'
;MPVLVYHGGGQFYITASKHLKTFGVESEVFERHSQYLKDHSYTIIFFDQMYNTLLKNAKLSEKPIIITFDDGWKNKYMYALPLLKKYEFTATFYIPIKNIGEHHIMDWKEIKELSKFGMSIGSHTKSHPFLTDSTTEELED
;
A
#
# COMPACT_ATOMS: atom_id res chain seq x y z
N MET A 1 -13.17 -4.51 11.22
CA MET A 1 -13.05 -3.91 9.87
C MET A 1 -11.83 -4.50 9.20
N PRO A 2 -11.92 -5.01 7.97
CA PRO A 2 -10.78 -5.59 7.27
C PRO A 2 -9.76 -4.55 6.82
N VAL A 3 -8.47 -4.90 6.91
CA VAL A 3 -7.33 -4.19 6.33
C VAL A 3 -6.62 -5.16 5.38
N LEU A 4 -6.59 -4.84 4.09
CA LEU A 4 -5.91 -5.63 3.07
C LEU A 4 -4.52 -5.08 2.85
N VAL A 5 -3.51 -5.91 3.08
CA VAL A 5 -2.10 -5.54 2.94
C VAL A 5 -1.51 -6.22 1.71
N TYR A 6 -0.97 -5.44 0.79
CA TYR A 6 -0.35 -5.92 -0.44
C TYR A 6 1.14 -5.61 -0.44
N HIS A 7 1.97 -6.61 -0.69
CA HIS A 7 3.43 -6.48 -0.76
C HIS A 7 3.96 -6.58 -2.19
N GLY A 8 5.26 -6.35 -2.36
CA GLY A 8 5.97 -6.57 -3.61
C GLY A 8 5.91 -8.02 -4.09
N GLY A 9 5.43 -8.20 -5.32
CA GLY A 9 5.54 -9.41 -6.13
C GLY A 9 4.60 -9.32 -7.34
N GLY A 10 5.07 -9.81 -8.49
CA GLY A 10 4.43 -9.65 -9.81
C GLY A 10 5.43 -9.83 -10.96
N GLN A 11 5.08 -9.48 -12.20
CA GLN A 11 5.89 -9.64 -13.45
C GLN A 11 7.43 -9.42 -13.36
N PHE A 12 7.94 -8.58 -12.45
CA PHE A 12 9.37 -8.35 -12.22
C PHE A 12 10.10 -9.47 -11.44
N TYR A 13 9.38 -10.49 -10.98
CA TYR A 13 9.89 -11.52 -10.08
C TYR A 13 10.19 -12.85 -10.79
N ILE A 14 10.33 -12.85 -12.13
CA ILE A 14 10.69 -14.05 -12.90
C ILE A 14 12.01 -14.66 -12.37
N THR A 15 12.96 -13.83 -11.94
CA THR A 15 14.25 -14.23 -11.34
C THR A 15 14.30 -14.14 -9.81
N ALA A 16 13.21 -13.74 -9.14
CA ALA A 16 13.23 -13.53 -7.70
C ALA A 16 13.19 -14.85 -6.91
N SER A 17 13.75 -14.80 -5.69
CA SER A 17 13.77 -15.93 -4.76
C SER A 17 12.36 -16.46 -4.48
N LYS A 18 12.25 -17.76 -4.14
CA LYS A 18 10.98 -18.41 -3.81
C LYS A 18 10.17 -17.66 -2.73
N HIS A 19 10.87 -16.95 -1.83
CA HIS A 19 10.27 -16.19 -0.75
C HIS A 19 9.54 -14.92 -1.24
N LEU A 20 10.13 -14.19 -2.19
CA LEU A 20 9.52 -12.98 -2.76
C LEU A 20 8.29 -13.29 -3.64
N LYS A 21 8.22 -14.49 -4.21
CA LYS A 21 7.02 -14.94 -4.94
C LYS A 21 5.83 -15.20 -4.01
N THR A 22 6.07 -15.52 -2.73
CA THR A 22 5.01 -15.85 -1.76
C THR A 22 4.16 -14.64 -1.37
N PHE A 23 4.74 -13.44 -1.35
CA PHE A 23 4.05 -12.21 -0.91
C PHE A 23 3.48 -11.38 -2.06
N GLY A 24 3.75 -11.83 -3.30
CA GLY A 24 3.30 -11.18 -4.52
C GLY A 24 1.85 -11.42 -4.87
N VAL A 25 1.19 -10.38 -5.35
CA VAL A 25 -0.11 -10.48 -6.01
C VAL A 25 0.05 -9.93 -7.42
N GLU A 26 -0.16 -10.79 -8.41
CA GLU A 26 -0.16 -10.39 -9.81
C GLU A 26 -1.25 -9.35 -10.09
N SER A 27 -1.02 -8.46 -11.07
CA SER A 27 -1.95 -7.36 -11.39
C SER A 27 -3.35 -7.87 -11.73
N GLU A 28 -3.46 -8.98 -12.45
CA GLU A 28 -4.73 -9.63 -12.80
C GLU A 28 -5.49 -10.14 -11.55
N VAL A 29 -4.76 -10.63 -10.55
CA VAL A 29 -5.36 -11.07 -9.29
C VAL A 29 -5.85 -9.85 -8.50
N PHE A 30 -5.04 -8.79 -8.42
CA PHE A 30 -5.43 -7.54 -7.76
C PHE A 30 -6.64 -6.88 -8.44
N GLU A 31 -6.72 -6.96 -9.77
CA GLU A 31 -7.90 -6.52 -10.52
C GLU A 31 -9.14 -7.33 -10.14
N ARG A 32 -9.05 -8.66 -10.05
CA ARG A 32 -10.17 -9.50 -9.59
C ARG A 32 -10.61 -9.16 -8.17
N HIS A 33 -9.66 -8.88 -7.27
CA HIS A 33 -10.00 -8.43 -5.92
C HIS A 33 -10.74 -7.09 -5.97
N SER A 34 -10.26 -6.14 -6.78
CA SER A 34 -10.85 -4.81 -6.87
C SER A 34 -12.25 -4.85 -7.48
N GLN A 35 -12.45 -5.68 -8.51
CA GLN A 35 -13.76 -5.95 -9.09
C GLN A 35 -14.72 -6.54 -8.05
N TYR A 36 -14.27 -7.56 -7.29
CA TYR A 36 -15.07 -8.14 -6.22
C TYR A 36 -15.50 -7.10 -5.17
N LEU A 37 -14.58 -6.22 -4.74
CA LEU A 37 -14.90 -5.16 -3.79
C LEU A 37 -15.95 -4.18 -4.34
N LYS A 38 -15.83 -3.82 -5.63
CA LYS A 38 -16.80 -2.94 -6.30
C LYS A 38 -18.17 -3.62 -6.40
N ASP A 39 -18.22 -4.87 -6.85
CA ASP A 39 -19.47 -5.63 -7.07
C ASP A 39 -20.24 -5.88 -5.77
N HIS A 40 -19.53 -5.94 -4.64
CA HIS A 40 -20.14 -6.19 -3.33
C HIS A 40 -20.34 -4.92 -2.50
N SER A 41 -20.17 -3.74 -3.13
CA SER A 41 -20.39 -2.42 -2.53
C SER A 41 -19.54 -2.16 -1.28
N TYR A 42 -18.26 -2.54 -1.32
CA TYR A 42 -17.30 -2.13 -0.29
C TYR A 42 -16.95 -0.65 -0.46
N THR A 43 -16.82 0.05 0.67
CA THR A 43 -16.33 1.43 0.68
C THR A 43 -14.87 1.44 1.13
N ILE A 44 -13.97 1.87 0.24
CA ILE A 44 -12.57 2.03 0.61
C ILE A 44 -12.40 3.30 1.44
N ILE A 45 -11.74 3.18 2.58
CA ILE A 45 -11.50 4.31 3.49
C ILE A 45 -10.03 4.39 3.89
N PHE A 46 -9.63 5.53 4.46
CA PHE A 46 -8.35 5.72 5.10
C PHE A 46 -8.40 5.45 6.62
N PHE A 47 -7.22 5.31 7.24
CA PHE A 47 -7.09 5.10 8.68
C PHE A 47 -7.58 6.29 9.52
N ASP A 48 -7.52 7.52 9.02
CA ASP A 48 -8.04 8.70 9.71
C ASP A 48 -9.58 8.66 9.81
N GLN A 49 -10.27 8.17 8.79
CA GLN A 49 -11.70 7.92 8.82
C GLN A 49 -12.05 6.86 9.86
N MET A 50 -11.29 5.76 9.93
CA MET A 50 -11.43 4.76 10.99
C MET A 50 -11.21 5.36 12.38
N TYR A 51 -10.13 6.10 12.56
CA TYR A 51 -9.77 6.76 13.82
C TYR A 51 -10.88 7.71 14.29
N ASN A 52 -11.44 8.51 13.39
CA ASN A 52 -12.53 9.43 13.70
C ASN A 52 -13.81 8.69 14.12
N THR A 53 -14.10 7.52 13.53
CA THR A 53 -15.21 6.68 14.02
C THR A 53 -14.96 6.15 15.42
N LEU A 54 -13.77 5.61 15.67
CA LEU A 54 -13.46 4.97 16.96
C LEU A 54 -13.42 5.96 18.12
N LEU A 55 -12.87 7.16 17.91
CA LEU A 55 -12.60 8.11 19.00
C LEU A 55 -13.49 9.35 19.01
N LYS A 56 -14.15 9.67 17.88
CA LYS A 56 -14.97 10.88 17.75
C LYS A 56 -16.44 10.57 17.45
N ASN A 57 -16.86 9.30 17.57
CA ASN A 57 -18.22 8.84 17.28
C ASN A 57 -18.71 9.22 15.87
N ALA A 58 -17.80 9.40 14.90
CA ALA A 58 -18.18 9.65 13.51
C ALA A 58 -18.81 8.40 12.89
N LYS A 59 -19.87 8.57 12.08
CA LYS A 59 -20.49 7.46 11.37
C LYS A 59 -19.53 6.90 10.31
N LEU A 60 -19.33 5.58 10.31
CA LEU A 60 -18.52 4.88 9.33
C LEU A 60 -19.37 4.52 8.11
N SER A 61 -18.75 4.49 6.93
CA SER A 61 -19.38 3.99 5.71
C SER A 61 -19.80 2.53 5.85
N GLU A 62 -20.79 2.10 5.07
CA GLU A 62 -21.16 0.69 5.00
C GLU A 62 -20.05 -0.14 4.33
N LYS A 63 -19.83 -1.35 4.85
CA LYS A 63 -18.78 -2.28 4.41
C LYS A 63 -17.41 -1.61 4.21
N PRO A 64 -16.86 -0.97 5.26
CA PRO A 64 -15.60 -0.26 5.15
C PRO A 64 -14.44 -1.25 5.02
N ILE A 65 -13.47 -0.92 4.19
CA ILE A 65 -12.23 -1.68 4.02
C ILE A 65 -11.06 -0.73 3.77
N ILE A 66 -9.89 -1.08 4.27
CA ILE A 66 -8.65 -0.32 4.04
C ILE A 66 -7.75 -1.14 3.12
N ILE A 67 -7.12 -0.48 2.15
CA ILE A 67 -6.10 -1.07 1.26
C ILE A 67 -4.76 -0.41 1.56
N THR A 68 -3.73 -1.21 1.80
CA THR A 68 -2.36 -0.73 2.00
C THR A 68 -1.38 -1.43 1.06
N PHE A 69 -0.32 -0.70 0.69
CA PHE A 69 0.83 -1.22 -0.04
C PHE A 69 2.11 -0.90 0.72
N ASP A 70 2.93 -1.91 0.96
CA ASP A 70 4.16 -1.77 1.73
C ASP A 70 5.40 -1.79 0.80
N ASP A 71 6.58 -1.54 1.37
CA ASP A 71 7.92 -1.54 0.75
C ASP A 71 8.24 -0.49 -0.32
N GLY A 72 7.25 0.18 -0.92
CA GLY A 72 7.49 1.23 -1.92
C GLY A 72 7.92 0.75 -3.31
N TRP A 73 7.69 -0.51 -3.66
CA TRP A 73 8.00 -1.05 -4.98
C TRP A 73 7.33 -0.30 -6.14
N LYS A 74 8.11 0.01 -7.18
CA LYS A 74 7.69 0.70 -8.41
C LYS A 74 6.57 -0.01 -9.16
N ASN A 75 6.47 -1.33 -9.03
CA ASN A 75 5.38 -2.10 -9.64
C ASN A 75 3.99 -1.68 -9.12
N LYS A 76 3.87 -1.14 -7.90
CA LYS A 76 2.59 -0.68 -7.37
C LYS A 76 2.15 0.62 -8.04
N TYR A 77 3.09 1.53 -8.30
CA TYR A 77 2.82 2.69 -9.15
C TYR A 77 2.45 2.27 -10.58
N MET A 78 3.16 1.33 -11.18
CA MET A 78 2.91 0.95 -12.58
C MET A 78 1.61 0.17 -12.79
N TYR A 79 1.24 -0.73 -11.86
CA TYR A 79 0.14 -1.67 -12.08
C TYR A 79 -1.02 -1.53 -11.11
N ALA A 80 -0.78 -1.16 -9.84
CA ALA A 80 -1.87 -0.99 -8.88
C ALA A 80 -2.55 0.38 -9.03
N LEU A 81 -1.79 1.47 -9.22
CA LEU A 81 -2.36 2.81 -9.37
C LEU A 81 -3.37 2.93 -10.53
N PRO A 82 -3.13 2.40 -11.75
CA PRO A 82 -4.13 2.43 -12.81
C PRO A 82 -5.43 1.71 -12.44
N LEU A 83 -5.33 0.59 -11.72
CA LEU A 83 -6.49 -0.17 -11.26
C LEU A 83 -7.24 0.58 -10.15
N LEU A 84 -6.53 1.13 -9.17
CA LEU A 84 -7.14 1.98 -8.13
C LEU A 84 -7.92 3.14 -8.77
N LYS A 85 -7.36 3.81 -9.78
CA LYS A 85 -8.05 4.84 -10.55
C LYS A 85 -9.26 4.31 -11.30
N LYS A 86 -9.14 3.16 -11.96
CA LYS A 86 -10.24 2.50 -12.69
C LYS A 86 -11.45 2.23 -11.80
N TYR A 87 -11.22 1.79 -10.55
CA TYR A 87 -12.30 1.44 -9.61
C TYR A 87 -12.71 2.60 -8.68
N GLU A 88 -12.05 3.75 -8.79
CA GLU A 88 -12.21 4.93 -7.92
C GLU A 88 -11.90 4.61 -6.45
N PHE A 89 -10.88 3.79 -6.24
CA PHE A 89 -10.41 3.38 -4.93
C PHE A 89 -9.24 4.23 -4.48
N THR A 90 -9.14 4.40 -3.17
CA THR A 90 -7.98 4.98 -2.50
C THR A 90 -7.15 3.90 -1.82
N ALA A 91 -5.89 4.19 -1.51
CA ALA A 91 -5.02 3.30 -0.75
C ALA A 91 -3.93 4.08 -0.03
N THR A 92 -3.34 3.48 1.00
CA THR A 92 -2.15 4.03 1.67
C THR A 92 -0.90 3.27 1.22
N PHE A 93 0.15 4.01 0.81
CA PHE A 93 1.44 3.45 0.45
C PHE A 93 2.44 3.74 1.57
N TYR A 94 2.91 2.70 2.25
CA TYR A 94 3.96 2.78 3.25
C TYR A 94 5.32 2.58 2.58
N ILE A 95 6.17 3.61 2.62
CA ILE A 95 7.41 3.65 1.80
C ILE A 95 8.63 3.87 2.71
N PRO A 96 9.67 3.01 2.63
CA PRO A 96 10.97 3.29 3.23
C PRO A 96 11.74 4.31 2.39
N ILE A 97 12.37 5.29 3.04
CA ILE A 97 12.95 6.44 2.32
C ILE A 97 14.39 6.25 1.83
N LYS A 98 15.15 5.30 2.39
CA LYS A 98 16.59 5.14 2.12
C LYS A 98 16.93 4.87 0.65
N ASN A 99 16.10 4.09 -0.05
CA ASN A 99 16.38 3.60 -1.41
C ASN A 99 15.44 4.19 -2.48
N ILE A 100 14.84 5.36 -2.23
CA ILE A 100 13.91 6.00 -3.19
C ILE A 100 14.62 6.23 -4.53
N GLY A 101 14.01 5.75 -5.61
CA GLY A 101 14.56 5.82 -6.98
C GLY A 101 15.61 4.75 -7.33
N GLU A 102 15.95 3.86 -6.38
CA GLU A 102 16.92 2.78 -6.57
C GLU A 102 16.24 1.41 -6.52
N HIS A 103 16.91 0.34 -7.01
CA HIS A 103 16.50 -1.06 -6.81
C HIS A 103 15.01 -1.39 -7.08
N HIS A 104 14.39 -0.75 -8.08
CA HIS A 104 12.96 -0.87 -8.39
C HIS A 104 12.00 -0.33 -7.33
N ILE A 105 12.47 0.51 -6.43
CA ILE A 105 11.65 1.36 -5.55
C ILE A 105 11.20 2.59 -6.34
N MET A 106 10.01 3.09 -6.03
CA MET A 106 9.49 4.32 -6.63
C MET A 106 10.45 5.49 -6.41
N ASP A 107 10.53 6.39 -7.38
CA ASP A 107 11.18 7.68 -7.21
C ASP A 107 10.24 8.74 -6.61
N TRP A 108 10.78 9.90 -6.24
CA TRP A 108 9.98 10.99 -5.66
C TRP A 108 8.91 11.56 -6.60
N LYS A 109 9.10 11.48 -7.93
CA LYS A 109 8.09 11.95 -8.88
C LYS A 109 6.88 11.01 -8.84
N GLU A 110 7.13 9.71 -8.86
CA GLU A 110 6.10 8.66 -8.78
C GLU A 110 5.33 8.74 -7.45
N ILE A 111 6.04 8.94 -6.33
CA ILE A 111 5.43 9.11 -5.00
C ILE A 111 4.54 10.36 -4.95
N LYS A 112 4.99 11.48 -5.51
CA LYS A 112 4.17 12.71 -5.60
C LYS A 112 2.93 12.51 -6.47
N GLU A 113 3.05 11.72 -7.54
CA GLU A 113 1.90 11.39 -8.39
C GLU A 113 0.87 10.51 -7.67
N LEU A 114 1.29 9.53 -6.84
CA LEU A 114 0.36 8.77 -6.00
C LEU A 114 -0.51 9.71 -5.16
N SER A 115 0.11 10.66 -4.46
CA SER A 115 -0.61 11.65 -3.65
C SER A 115 -1.54 12.53 -4.49
N LYS A 116 -1.06 12.98 -5.66
CA LYS A 116 -1.87 13.77 -6.61
C LYS A 116 -3.12 13.03 -7.08
N PHE A 117 -3.07 11.70 -7.19
CA PHE A 117 -4.20 10.86 -7.56
C PHE A 117 -5.04 10.39 -6.36
N GLY A 118 -4.87 11.00 -5.19
CA GLY A 118 -5.71 10.76 -4.02
C GLY A 118 -5.29 9.57 -3.17
N MET A 119 -4.05 9.08 -3.33
CA MET A 119 -3.49 8.06 -2.43
C MET A 119 -2.86 8.72 -1.20
N SER A 120 -2.86 8.02 -0.07
CA SER A 120 -2.13 8.44 1.13
C SER A 120 -0.72 7.87 1.12
N ILE A 121 0.25 8.60 1.68
CA ILE A 121 1.64 8.17 1.83
C ILE A 121 1.95 8.07 3.32
N GLY A 122 2.41 6.90 3.76
CA GLY A 122 2.81 6.61 5.14
C GLY A 122 4.29 6.23 5.25
N SER A 123 4.82 6.29 6.46
CA SER A 123 6.20 5.86 6.75
C SER A 123 6.31 4.34 6.85
N HIS A 124 7.32 3.76 6.22
CA HIS A 124 7.73 2.37 6.45
C HIS A 124 9.16 2.30 6.99
N THR A 125 9.47 3.19 7.93
CA THR A 125 10.80 3.44 8.50
C THR A 125 11.77 4.08 7.50
N LYS A 126 12.98 4.40 7.94
CA LYS A 126 14.03 4.95 7.06
C LYS A 126 14.60 3.90 6.12
N SER A 127 15.04 2.77 6.69
CA SER A 127 15.88 1.77 6.02
C SER A 127 15.28 0.36 6.00
N HIS A 128 14.05 0.20 6.51
CA HIS A 128 13.37 -1.08 6.69
C HIS A 128 14.14 -2.08 7.58
N PRO A 129 14.60 -1.69 8.79
CA PRO A 129 15.26 -2.60 9.72
C PRO A 129 14.23 -3.52 10.41
N PHE A 130 14.70 -4.63 10.97
CA PHE A 130 13.92 -5.40 11.93
C PHE A 130 13.86 -4.63 13.26
N LEU A 131 12.73 -3.94 13.51
CA LEU A 131 12.58 -3.06 14.69
C LEU A 131 12.78 -3.78 16.03
N THR A 132 12.52 -5.08 16.10
CA THR A 132 12.75 -5.89 17.31
C THR A 132 14.23 -6.07 17.65
N ASP A 133 15.09 -5.87 16.66
CA ASP A 133 16.53 -6.06 16.75
C ASP A 133 17.26 -4.71 16.79
N SER A 134 16.52 -3.60 16.68
CA SER A 134 17.04 -2.23 16.71
C SER A 134 17.19 -1.71 18.14
N THR A 135 18.23 -0.91 18.35
CA THR A 135 18.44 -0.11 19.56
C THR A 135 17.49 1.09 19.60
N THR A 136 17.28 1.67 20.78
CA THR A 136 16.46 2.89 20.92
C THR A 136 16.97 4.03 20.04
N GLU A 137 18.29 4.19 19.92
CA GLU A 137 18.90 5.22 19.07
C GLU A 137 18.56 5.00 17.58
N GLU A 138 18.58 3.75 17.10
CA GLU A 138 18.18 3.41 15.73
C GLU A 138 16.68 3.56 15.46
N LEU A 139 15.83 3.51 16.50
CA LEU A 139 14.38 3.71 16.39
C LEU A 139 13.99 5.19 16.33
N GLU A 140 14.84 6.07 16.86
CA GLU A 140 14.61 7.51 16.94
C GLU A 140 15.20 8.30 15.74
N ASP A 141 16.03 7.67 14.90
CA ASP A 141 16.61 8.21 13.65
C ASP A 141 15.71 8.09 12.41
#